data_AF-A0AAU6BAA1-F1
#
_entry.id   AF-A0AAU6BAA1-F1
#
_cell.length_a   1.000
_cell.length_b   1.000
_cell.length_c   1.000
_cell.angle_alpha   90.00
_cell.angle_beta   90.00
_cell.angle_gamma   90.00
#
_symmetry.space_group_name_H-M   'P 1'
#
loop_
_entity.id
_entity.type
_entity.pdbx_description
1 polymer ?
#
loop_
_entity_poly.entity_id
_entity_poly.type
_entity_poly.pdbx_seq_one_letter_code
_entity_poly.pdbx_strand_id
1 'polypeptide(L)'
;MPQPSAQPPALPQPSEGQPALDPEQLRQFQQFQQFQDYLRFTQAQQGNQPAPAPDAGLVAVGAQPPATQPGWQPPVPPGPPGALAPYEQPRRPRRGAPRWLKRLGGKVLGWLIVILLIAIAATWAYRHFFPSDEGKSSAQIAAEGGGTYHTNHIYSTNPYEAVRFVYHNIAQGLVDDACGRFREDVQTKFAKDVGQPDCRVAVQALHKQVTNMNDYAESLPSYVSGPPPADVTTIDSCDYAVVGGPALGVFQVTKVDKGQWLITGHSPGPEKCSPSQPSTTPTS
;
A
#
# COMPACT_ATOMS: atom_id res chain seq x y z
N MET A 1 69.15 -15.53 -40.79
CA MET A 1 68.65 -16.03 -39.48
C MET A 1 67.20 -16.44 -39.67
N PRO A 2 66.81 -17.67 -39.32
CA PRO A 2 65.48 -18.23 -39.61
C PRO A 2 64.43 -17.82 -38.57
N GLN A 3 63.20 -17.57 -39.02
CA GLN A 3 62.01 -17.32 -38.19
C GLN A 3 61.54 -18.61 -37.52
N PRO A 4 61.09 -18.59 -36.25
CA PRO A 4 60.42 -19.72 -35.65
C PRO A 4 58.93 -19.74 -36.07
N SER A 5 58.50 -20.88 -36.59
CA SER A 5 57.13 -21.18 -37.01
C SER A 5 56.19 -21.25 -35.80
N ALA A 6 55.06 -20.52 -35.87
CA ALA A 6 53.98 -20.63 -34.91
C ALA A 6 53.24 -21.96 -35.06
N GLN A 7 53.09 -22.71 -33.97
CA GLN A 7 52.17 -23.85 -33.89
C GLN A 7 50.73 -23.34 -33.83
N PRO A 8 49.77 -23.94 -34.57
CA PRO A 8 48.36 -23.63 -34.40
C PRO A 8 47.84 -24.21 -33.07
N PRO A 9 47.00 -23.49 -32.31
CA PRO A 9 46.38 -24.05 -31.12
C PRO A 9 45.41 -25.18 -31.48
N ALA A 10 45.53 -26.29 -30.76
CA ALA A 10 44.62 -27.42 -30.85
C ALA A 10 43.19 -26.98 -30.49
N LEU A 11 42.22 -27.35 -31.34
CA LEU A 11 40.80 -27.24 -31.03
C LEU A 11 40.47 -28.14 -29.84
N PRO A 12 39.81 -27.64 -28.77
CA PRO A 12 39.35 -28.50 -27.69
C PRO A 12 38.22 -29.42 -28.19
N GLN A 13 38.40 -30.72 -27.97
CA GLN A 13 37.36 -31.74 -28.14
C GLN A 13 36.17 -31.45 -27.21
N PRO A 14 34.93 -31.80 -27.60
CA PRO A 14 33.76 -31.58 -26.78
C PRO A 14 33.83 -32.48 -25.54
N SER A 15 33.98 -31.87 -24.37
CA SER A 15 33.93 -32.57 -23.08
C SER A 15 32.59 -33.28 -22.92
N GLU A 16 32.63 -34.59 -22.68
CA GLU A 16 31.53 -35.37 -22.14
C GLU A 16 31.11 -34.77 -20.79
N GLY A 17 29.98 -34.08 -20.79
CA GLY A 17 29.50 -33.35 -19.61
C GLY A 17 28.38 -32.39 -19.96
N GLN A 18 27.38 -32.83 -20.72
CA GLN A 18 26.11 -32.11 -20.72
C GLN A 18 25.52 -32.28 -19.31
N PRO A 19 25.32 -31.19 -18.53
CA PRO A 19 24.64 -31.30 -17.26
C PRO A 19 23.25 -31.86 -17.54
N ALA A 20 22.93 -33.01 -16.97
CA ALA A 20 21.55 -33.46 -16.93
C ALA A 20 20.75 -32.34 -16.24
N LEU A 21 19.86 -31.69 -16.99
CA LEU A 21 19.03 -30.60 -16.49
C LEU A 21 18.37 -31.04 -15.18
N ASP A 22 18.68 -30.31 -14.11
CA ASP A 22 18.20 -30.60 -12.76
C ASP A 22 16.65 -30.63 -12.78
N PRO A 23 15.97 -31.66 -12.23
CA PRO A 23 14.51 -31.77 -12.26
C PRO A 23 13.77 -30.54 -11.73
N GLU A 24 14.36 -29.79 -10.80
CA GLU A 24 13.80 -28.52 -10.31
C GLU A 24 13.85 -27.41 -11.37
N GLN A 25 14.91 -27.37 -12.18
CA GLN A 25 15.07 -26.42 -13.26
C GLN A 25 14.08 -26.71 -14.42
N LEU A 26 13.79 -27.99 -14.67
CA LEU A 26 12.74 -28.41 -15.60
C LEU A 26 11.33 -28.02 -15.12
N ARG A 27 11.07 -28.12 -13.80
CA ARG A 27 9.80 -27.64 -13.21
C ARG A 27 9.63 -26.13 -13.35
N GLN A 28 10.67 -25.36 -13.08
CA GLN A 28 10.64 -23.90 -13.27
C GLN A 28 10.36 -23.53 -14.72
N PHE A 29 10.97 -24.24 -15.67
CA PHE A 29 10.71 -24.02 -17.08
C PHE A 29 9.26 -24.36 -17.48
N GLN A 30 8.69 -25.45 -16.94
CA GLN A 30 7.28 -25.78 -17.15
C GLN A 30 6.33 -24.73 -16.56
N GLN A 31 6.62 -24.21 -15.36
CA GLN A 31 5.82 -23.14 -14.75
C GLN A 31 5.85 -21.86 -15.59
N PHE A 32 7.00 -21.51 -16.16
CA PHE A 32 7.12 -20.35 -17.03
C PHE A 32 6.30 -20.51 -18.31
N GLN A 33 6.26 -21.70 -18.90
CA GLN A 33 5.41 -21.97 -20.07
C GLN A 33 3.92 -21.83 -19.74
N GLN A 34 3.45 -22.34 -18.61
CA GLN A 34 2.05 -22.21 -18.19
C GLN A 34 1.64 -20.74 -18.01
N PHE A 35 2.55 -19.90 -17.49
CA PHE A 35 2.27 -18.48 -17.33
C PHE A 35 2.12 -17.76 -18.68
N GLN A 36 2.96 -18.10 -19.67
CA GLN A 36 2.84 -17.55 -21.02
C GLN A 36 1.53 -17.97 -21.71
N ASP A 37 1.12 -19.23 -21.53
CA ASP A 37 -0.17 -19.71 -22.06
C ASP A 37 -1.36 -19.03 -21.37
N TYR A 38 -1.28 -18.76 -20.06
CA TYR A 38 -2.29 -18.00 -19.33
C TYR A 38 -2.43 -16.57 -19.86
N LEU A 39 -1.31 -15.87 -20.10
CA LEU A 39 -1.34 -14.54 -20.70
C LEU A 39 -1.94 -14.55 -22.10
N ARG A 40 -1.56 -15.53 -22.94
CA ARG A 40 -2.12 -15.68 -24.30
C ARG A 40 -3.63 -15.95 -24.27
N PHE A 41 -4.10 -16.78 -23.34
CA PHE A 41 -5.52 -17.06 -23.15
C PHE A 41 -6.28 -15.83 -22.67
N THR A 42 -5.74 -15.11 -21.69
CA THR A 42 -6.35 -13.88 -21.15
C THR A 42 -6.43 -12.79 -22.22
N GLN A 43 -5.37 -12.63 -23.02
CA GLN A 43 -5.33 -11.70 -24.14
C GLN A 43 -6.32 -12.10 -25.25
N ALA A 44 -6.46 -13.39 -25.56
CA ALA A 44 -7.46 -13.87 -26.51
C ALA A 44 -8.90 -13.65 -26.04
N GLN A 45 -9.16 -13.76 -24.73
CA GLN A 45 -10.46 -13.42 -24.15
C GLN A 45 -10.74 -11.91 -24.16
N GLN A 46 -9.73 -11.08 -23.90
CA GLN A 46 -9.86 -9.62 -23.93
C GLN A 46 -9.91 -9.06 -25.36
N GLY A 47 -9.37 -9.77 -26.35
CA GLY A 47 -9.28 -9.35 -27.75
C GLY A 47 -10.61 -9.30 -28.52
N ASN A 48 -11.74 -9.75 -27.92
CA ASN A 48 -13.06 -9.67 -28.54
C ASN A 48 -14.00 -8.66 -27.87
N GLN A 49 -13.46 -7.77 -27.03
CA GLN A 49 -14.20 -6.63 -26.46
C GLN A 49 -13.63 -5.32 -27.03
N PRO A 50 -14.44 -4.51 -27.74
CA PRO A 50 -14.03 -3.16 -28.07
C PRO A 50 -13.72 -2.39 -26.79
N ALA A 51 -12.57 -1.73 -26.74
CA ALA A 51 -12.18 -0.89 -25.61
C ALA A 51 -13.26 0.20 -25.38
N PRO A 52 -13.74 0.40 -24.13
CA PRO A 52 -14.60 1.54 -23.84
C PRO A 52 -13.74 2.82 -23.85
N ALA A 53 -14.23 3.84 -24.55
CA ALA A 53 -13.68 5.19 -24.48
C ALA A 53 -13.81 5.74 -23.06
N PRO A 54 -12.91 6.65 -22.62
CA PRO A 54 -12.93 7.18 -21.27
C PRO A 54 -14.01 8.23 -21.17
N ASP A 55 -15.10 7.94 -20.47
CA ASP A 55 -15.90 9.01 -19.89
C ASP A 55 -16.62 8.61 -18.60
N ALA A 56 -16.80 9.63 -17.79
CA ALA A 56 -17.00 9.57 -16.35
C ALA A 56 -18.27 8.84 -15.89
N GLY A 57 -18.10 8.04 -14.84
CA GLY A 57 -19.10 7.83 -13.80
C GLY A 57 -20.17 6.77 -14.07
N LEU A 58 -20.38 5.95 -13.04
CA LEU A 58 -21.49 5.00 -12.81
C LEU A 58 -21.25 3.57 -13.32
N VAL A 59 -20.85 2.72 -12.37
CA VAL A 59 -20.91 1.25 -12.42
C VAL A 59 -22.37 0.82 -12.59
N ALA A 60 -22.67 0.12 -13.69
CA ALA A 60 -23.92 -0.62 -13.87
C ALA A 60 -23.64 -2.13 -13.84
N VAL A 61 -24.05 -2.76 -12.74
CA VAL A 61 -24.20 -4.22 -12.60
C VAL A 61 -25.57 -4.59 -13.18
N GLY A 62 -25.62 -5.53 -14.13
CA GLY A 62 -26.89 -6.17 -14.49
C GLY A 62 -27.00 -6.58 -15.95
N ALA A 63 -26.98 -7.89 -16.18
CA ALA A 63 -27.28 -8.51 -17.46
C ALA A 63 -28.71 -8.21 -17.94
N GLN A 64 -28.86 -8.00 -19.24
CA GLN A 64 -30.13 -7.71 -19.91
C GLN A 64 -30.51 -8.89 -20.81
N PRO A 65 -31.72 -9.48 -20.68
CA PRO A 65 -32.35 -10.28 -21.72
C PRO A 65 -33.40 -9.46 -22.51
N PRO A 66 -33.88 -9.95 -23.68
CA PRO A 66 -34.28 -9.11 -24.81
C PRO A 66 -35.73 -8.60 -24.74
N ALA A 67 -35.97 -7.54 -25.53
CA ALA A 67 -37.23 -6.84 -25.67
C ALA A 67 -38.33 -7.65 -26.36
N THR A 68 -39.56 -7.56 -25.84
CA THR A 68 -40.80 -7.85 -26.55
C THR A 68 -41.65 -6.59 -26.59
N GLN A 69 -41.91 -6.05 -27.78
CA GLN A 69 -42.97 -5.07 -28.01
C GLN A 69 -44.33 -5.79 -28.07
N PRO A 70 -45.41 -5.13 -27.61
CA PRO A 70 -46.48 -4.86 -28.58
C PRO A 70 -47.18 -3.51 -28.35
N GLY A 71 -47.34 -2.77 -29.45
CA GLY A 71 -48.26 -1.64 -29.55
C GLY A 71 -49.66 -2.04 -30.03
N TRP A 72 -50.56 -1.06 -29.93
CA TRP A 72 -51.87 -0.92 -30.58
C TRP A 72 -53.08 -1.66 -29.96
N GLN A 73 -54.02 -0.87 -29.42
CA GLN A 73 -55.43 -1.22 -29.22
C GLN A 73 -56.31 -0.20 -29.98
N PRO A 74 -57.22 -0.62 -30.89
CA PRO A 74 -58.26 0.23 -31.45
C PRO A 74 -59.54 0.22 -30.57
N PRO A 75 -60.45 1.21 -30.74
CA PRO A 75 -61.57 1.45 -29.82
C PRO A 75 -62.72 0.43 -29.97
N VAL A 76 -63.32 0.07 -28.85
CA VAL A 76 -64.49 -0.83 -28.71
C VAL A 76 -65.80 -0.13 -29.11
N PRO A 77 -66.68 -0.77 -29.92
CA PRO A 77 -68.07 -0.34 -30.08
C PRO A 77 -68.99 -0.93 -28.98
N PRO A 78 -70.13 -0.29 -28.66
CA PRO A 78 -70.98 -0.67 -27.54
C PRO A 78 -71.79 -1.96 -27.81
N GLY A 79 -71.81 -2.87 -26.84
CA GLY A 79 -72.63 -4.09 -26.87
C GLY A 79 -74.07 -3.87 -26.37
N PRO A 80 -75.04 -4.71 -26.79
CA PRO A 80 -76.45 -4.59 -26.43
C PRO A 80 -76.77 -5.05 -24.99
N PRO A 81 -77.91 -4.62 -24.42
CA PRO A 81 -78.24 -4.83 -23.01
C PRO A 81 -78.77 -6.24 -22.76
N GLY A 82 -78.21 -6.93 -21.77
CA GLY A 82 -78.65 -8.27 -21.39
C GLY A 82 -77.72 -8.93 -20.39
N ALA A 83 -77.72 -8.40 -19.17
CA ALA A 83 -77.00 -8.96 -18.02
C ALA A 83 -77.55 -10.33 -17.60
N LEU A 84 -76.66 -11.25 -17.23
CA LEU A 84 -76.88 -12.21 -16.14
C LEU A 84 -75.58 -12.33 -15.33
N ALA A 85 -75.72 -12.20 -14.01
CA ALA A 85 -74.66 -11.99 -13.03
C ALA A 85 -73.76 -13.23 -12.79
N PRO A 86 -72.53 -13.04 -12.27
CA PRO A 86 -71.67 -14.15 -11.83
C PRO A 86 -72.26 -14.83 -10.58
N TYR A 87 -72.20 -16.15 -10.55
CA TYR A 87 -72.61 -16.96 -9.40
C TYR A 87 -71.68 -16.75 -8.19
N GLU A 88 -72.27 -16.51 -7.03
CA GLU A 88 -71.61 -16.32 -5.75
C GLU A 88 -71.35 -17.68 -5.08
N GLN A 89 -70.10 -17.98 -4.72
CA GLN A 89 -69.72 -19.22 -4.03
C GLN A 89 -69.85 -19.09 -2.49
N PRO A 90 -70.28 -20.14 -1.76
CA PRO A 90 -70.53 -20.04 -0.32
C PRO A 90 -69.24 -20.10 0.53
N ARG A 91 -69.15 -19.23 1.53
CA ARG A 91 -68.04 -19.15 2.51
C ARG A 91 -68.03 -20.32 3.49
N ARG A 92 -66.88 -21.00 3.63
CA ARG A 92 -66.64 -22.05 4.65
C ARG A 92 -66.38 -21.47 6.06
N PRO A 93 -66.78 -22.17 7.15
CA PRO A 93 -66.56 -21.72 8.52
C PRO A 93 -65.14 -22.05 9.03
N ARG A 94 -64.53 -21.12 9.79
CA ARG A 94 -63.20 -21.29 10.42
C ARG A 94 -63.29 -22.17 11.68
N ARG A 95 -62.56 -23.28 11.72
CA ARG A 95 -62.37 -24.11 12.93
C ARG A 95 -61.25 -23.53 13.80
N GLY A 96 -61.53 -23.28 15.08
CA GLY A 96 -60.54 -22.89 16.08
C GLY A 96 -59.67 -24.07 16.54
N ALA A 97 -58.39 -23.80 16.81
CA ALA A 97 -57.38 -24.81 17.15
C ALA A 97 -57.54 -25.40 18.58
N PRO A 98 -57.18 -26.69 18.79
CA PRO A 98 -57.44 -27.41 20.04
C PRO A 98 -56.48 -27.07 21.20
N ARG A 99 -57.00 -27.13 22.44
CA ARG A 99 -56.36 -26.64 23.68
C ARG A 99 -55.04 -27.33 24.07
N TRP A 100 -54.72 -28.51 23.53
CA TRP A 100 -53.43 -29.18 23.80
C TRP A 100 -52.24 -28.46 23.14
N LEU A 101 -52.48 -27.76 22.02
CA LEU A 101 -51.47 -26.95 21.34
C LEU A 101 -51.06 -25.71 22.16
N LYS A 102 -51.98 -25.19 23.00
CA LYS A 102 -51.68 -24.08 23.92
C LYS A 102 -50.74 -24.47 25.06
N ARG A 103 -50.68 -25.75 25.46
CA ARG A 103 -49.77 -26.21 26.54
C ARG A 103 -48.36 -26.52 26.05
N LEU A 104 -48.18 -26.92 24.78
CA LEU A 104 -46.85 -27.04 24.17
C LEU A 104 -46.29 -25.67 23.74
N GLY A 105 -47.15 -24.75 23.30
CA GLY A 105 -46.74 -23.41 22.85
C GLY A 105 -46.13 -22.53 23.96
N GLY A 106 -46.54 -22.70 25.23
CA GLY A 106 -46.00 -21.90 26.35
C GLY A 106 -44.53 -22.15 26.65
N LYS A 107 -44.06 -23.40 26.53
CA LYS A 107 -42.64 -23.75 26.75
C LYS A 107 -41.75 -23.30 25.60
N VAL A 108 -42.23 -23.44 24.35
CA VAL A 108 -41.52 -22.94 23.17
C VAL A 108 -41.48 -21.41 23.17
N LEU A 109 -42.58 -20.74 23.53
CA LEU A 109 -42.62 -19.28 23.63
C LEU A 109 -41.71 -18.75 24.75
N GLY A 110 -41.68 -19.42 25.91
CA GLY A 110 -40.74 -19.08 26.99
C GLY A 110 -39.27 -19.21 26.54
N TRP A 111 -38.94 -20.29 25.83
CA TRP A 111 -37.61 -20.48 25.26
C TRP A 111 -37.26 -19.46 24.16
N LEU A 112 -38.22 -19.09 23.32
CA LEU A 112 -38.04 -18.03 22.32
C LEU A 112 -37.80 -16.66 22.97
N ILE A 113 -38.49 -16.35 24.06
CA ILE A 113 -38.25 -15.11 24.83
C ILE A 113 -36.86 -15.14 25.46
N VAL A 114 -36.43 -16.27 26.04
CA VAL A 114 -35.07 -16.40 26.59
C VAL A 114 -34.01 -16.26 25.51
N ILE A 115 -34.17 -16.90 24.35
CA ILE A 115 -33.27 -16.73 23.20
C ILE A 115 -33.25 -15.27 22.75
N LEU A 116 -34.41 -14.61 22.67
CA LEU A 116 -34.50 -13.19 22.30
C LEU A 116 -33.73 -12.31 23.30
N LEU A 117 -33.89 -12.55 24.60
CA LEU A 117 -33.16 -11.82 25.64
C LEU A 117 -31.65 -12.08 25.58
N ILE A 118 -31.23 -13.33 25.30
CA ILE A 118 -29.82 -13.66 25.08
C ILE A 118 -29.28 -12.95 23.84
N ALA A 119 -30.04 -12.90 22.74
CA ALA A 119 -29.64 -12.20 21.52
C ALA A 119 -29.52 -10.68 21.75
N ILE A 120 -30.44 -10.09 22.50
CA ILE A 120 -30.38 -8.69 22.90
C ILE A 120 -29.15 -8.44 23.80
N ALA A 121 -28.92 -9.29 24.81
CA ALA A 121 -27.77 -9.16 25.70
C ALA A 121 -26.44 -9.37 24.96
N ALA A 122 -26.37 -10.31 24.02
CA ALA A 122 -25.21 -10.54 23.18
C ALA A 122 -24.97 -9.38 22.22
N THR A 123 -26.03 -8.80 21.64
CA THR A 123 -25.92 -7.61 20.79
C THR A 123 -25.47 -6.40 21.60
N TRP A 124 -26.00 -6.23 22.80
CA TRP A 124 -25.59 -5.17 23.72
C TRP A 124 -24.14 -5.32 24.16
N ALA A 125 -23.73 -6.53 24.57
CA ALA A 125 -22.36 -6.83 24.94
C ALA A 125 -21.41 -6.66 23.75
N TYR A 126 -21.80 -7.11 22.56
CA TYR A 126 -21.03 -6.91 21.34
C TYR A 126 -20.85 -5.43 21.04
N ARG A 127 -21.90 -4.61 21.12
CA ARG A 127 -21.80 -3.14 20.94
C ARG A 127 -21.00 -2.45 22.07
N HIS A 128 -21.00 -3.00 23.28
CA HIS A 128 -20.27 -2.45 24.42
C HIS A 128 -18.76 -2.75 24.35
N PHE A 129 -18.37 -3.97 23.97
CA PHE A 129 -16.98 -4.37 23.82
C PHE A 129 -16.39 -4.05 22.44
N PHE A 130 -17.24 -3.99 21.41
CA PHE A 130 -16.91 -3.64 20.03
C PHE A 130 -17.87 -2.53 19.56
N PRO A 131 -17.65 -1.27 19.98
CA PRO A 131 -18.43 -0.15 19.47
C PRO A 131 -18.27 -0.14 17.95
N SER A 132 -19.33 -0.56 17.26
CA SER A 132 -19.37 -0.53 15.81
C SER A 132 -19.60 0.91 15.38
N ASP A 133 -18.91 1.34 14.33
CA ASP A 133 -18.98 2.69 13.77
C ASP A 133 -20.31 2.97 13.05
N GLU A 134 -21.45 2.65 13.67
CA GLU A 134 -22.77 3.01 13.19
C GLU A 134 -22.92 4.55 13.27
N GLY A 135 -22.70 5.21 12.14
CA GLY A 135 -22.89 6.66 11.98
C GLY A 135 -21.61 7.44 11.63
N LYS A 136 -20.44 6.81 11.62
CA LYS A 136 -19.24 7.48 11.10
C LYS A 136 -19.20 7.33 9.58
N SER A 137 -18.98 8.44 8.89
CA SER A 137 -18.75 8.40 7.44
C SER A 137 -17.51 7.55 7.15
N SER A 138 -17.42 6.98 5.95
CA SER A 138 -16.23 6.26 5.49
C SER A 138 -14.95 7.10 5.65
N ALA A 139 -15.06 8.43 5.62
CA ALA A 139 -13.96 9.37 5.88
C ALA A 139 -13.54 9.42 7.35
N GLN A 140 -14.48 9.33 8.31
CA GLN A 140 -14.17 9.25 9.73
C GLN A 140 -13.65 7.86 10.13
N ILE A 141 -14.17 6.79 9.51
CA ILE A 141 -13.62 5.43 9.71
C ILE A 141 -12.22 5.33 9.08
N ALA A 142 -11.96 6.00 7.96
CA ALA A 142 -10.60 6.10 7.40
C ALA A 142 -9.66 6.97 8.26
N ALA A 143 -10.19 8.00 8.93
CA ALA A 143 -9.41 8.88 9.82
C ALA A 143 -9.09 8.24 11.18
N GLU A 144 -9.92 7.33 11.68
CA GLU A 144 -9.74 6.67 12.98
C GLU A 144 -9.22 5.22 12.87
N GLY A 145 -9.54 4.52 11.78
CA GLY A 145 -9.19 3.12 11.52
C GLY A 145 -8.06 2.91 10.52
N GLY A 146 -7.53 3.98 9.92
CA GLY A 146 -6.26 3.96 9.23
C GLY A 146 -5.14 4.00 10.25
N GLY A 147 -4.78 2.86 10.84
CA GLY A 147 -3.43 2.72 11.40
C GLY A 147 -2.50 3.28 10.33
N THR A 148 -1.70 4.29 10.67
CA THR A 148 -0.84 4.98 9.72
C THR A 148 0.24 4.03 9.26
N TYR A 149 -0.12 3.13 8.34
CA TYR A 149 0.82 2.49 7.47
C TYR A 149 1.24 3.57 6.48
N HIS A 150 2.04 4.50 6.99
CA HIS A 150 2.98 5.29 6.23
C HIS A 150 3.67 4.32 5.28
N THR A 151 3.84 4.72 4.02
CA THR A 151 4.60 3.99 2.99
C THR A 151 5.71 3.17 3.63
N ASN A 152 5.74 1.85 3.37
CA ASN A 152 6.72 0.90 3.92
C ASN A 152 8.15 1.26 3.49
N HIS A 153 8.69 2.39 3.93
CA HIS A 153 10.07 2.75 3.72
C HIS A 153 10.90 1.81 4.58
N ILE A 154 11.58 0.90 3.91
CA ILE A 154 12.63 0.12 4.54
C ILE A 154 13.75 1.10 4.85
N TYR A 155 13.93 1.39 6.13
CA TYR A 155 15.01 2.23 6.62
C TYR A 155 16.29 1.42 6.81
N SER A 156 17.42 2.11 6.81
CA SER A 156 18.73 1.47 7.02
C SER A 156 18.86 0.94 8.44
N THR A 157 19.61 -0.16 8.62
CA THR A 157 20.04 -0.64 9.94
C THR A 157 21.29 0.08 10.45
N ASN A 158 21.81 1.05 9.69
CA ASN A 158 22.93 1.91 10.05
C ASN A 158 22.45 3.37 10.19
N PRO A 159 22.73 4.06 11.32
CA PRO A 159 22.31 5.45 11.53
C PRO A 159 22.93 6.44 10.53
N TYR A 160 24.19 6.25 10.16
CA TYR A 160 24.89 7.13 9.21
C TYR A 160 24.32 6.99 7.81
N GLU A 161 24.00 5.77 7.41
CA GLU A 161 23.36 5.47 6.14
C GLU A 161 21.93 6.06 6.06
N ALA A 162 21.21 6.12 7.18
CA ALA A 162 19.89 6.76 7.22
C ALA A 162 19.95 8.26 6.86
N VAL A 163 20.98 8.96 7.35
CA VAL A 163 21.21 10.38 6.99
C VAL A 163 21.81 10.51 5.59
N ARG A 164 22.75 9.63 5.21
CA ARG A 164 23.31 9.59 3.85
C ARG A 164 22.23 9.44 2.78
N PHE A 165 21.18 8.66 3.05
CA PHE A 165 20.05 8.55 2.12
C PHE A 165 19.32 9.88 1.91
N VAL A 166 19.29 10.80 2.88
CA VAL A 166 18.72 12.14 2.66
C VAL A 166 19.55 12.89 1.63
N TYR A 167 20.88 12.90 1.79
CA TYR A 167 21.81 13.47 0.82
C TYR A 167 21.66 12.85 -0.56
N HIS A 168 21.66 11.52 -0.65
CA HIS A 168 21.49 10.76 -1.88
C HIS A 168 20.16 11.07 -2.59
N ASN A 169 19.06 11.15 -1.85
CA ASN A 169 17.74 11.41 -2.42
C ASN A 169 17.61 12.87 -2.86
N ILE A 170 18.15 13.84 -2.10
CA ILE A 170 18.21 15.25 -2.52
C ILE A 170 19.11 15.40 -3.75
N ALA A 171 20.25 14.74 -3.79
CA ALA A 171 21.16 14.76 -4.94
C ALA A 171 20.43 14.33 -6.22
N GLN A 172 19.55 13.32 -6.14
CA GLN A 172 18.77 12.81 -7.27
C GLN A 172 17.43 13.53 -7.50
N GLY A 173 17.05 14.48 -6.65
CA GLY A 173 15.75 15.15 -6.74
C GLY A 173 14.56 14.25 -6.40
N LEU A 174 14.79 13.15 -5.68
CA LEU A 174 13.75 12.21 -5.22
C LEU A 174 13.04 12.78 -4.00
N VAL A 175 12.04 13.62 -4.25
CA VAL A 175 11.29 14.35 -3.22
C VAL A 175 10.67 13.42 -2.17
N ASP A 176 9.86 12.46 -2.62
CA ASP A 176 9.10 11.62 -1.70
C ASP A 176 10.03 10.72 -0.88
N ASP A 177 11.09 10.19 -1.50
CA ASP A 177 12.08 9.37 -0.79
C ASP A 177 12.92 10.20 0.19
N ALA A 178 13.26 11.45 -0.13
CA ALA A 178 13.99 12.33 0.78
C ALA A 178 13.12 12.70 2.00
N CYS A 179 11.89 13.14 1.76
CA CYS A 179 10.96 13.49 2.83
C CYS A 179 10.55 12.28 3.67
N GLY A 180 10.37 11.12 3.04
CA GLY A 180 10.03 9.86 3.70
C GLY A 180 11.11 9.32 4.65
N ARG A 181 12.35 9.86 4.63
CA ARG A 181 13.40 9.52 5.62
C ARG A 181 13.16 10.14 7.00
N PHE A 182 12.34 11.19 7.07
CA PHE A 182 12.01 11.87 8.32
C PHE A 182 10.69 11.35 8.89
N ARG A 183 10.60 11.31 10.22
CA ARG A 183 9.32 11.22 10.91
C ARG A 183 8.44 12.41 10.48
N GLU A 184 7.13 12.19 10.38
CA GLU A 184 6.19 13.13 9.75
C GLU A 184 6.22 14.55 10.36
N ASP A 185 6.26 14.65 11.68
CA ASP A 185 6.42 15.92 12.42
C ASP A 185 7.77 16.61 12.12
N VAL A 186 8.81 15.83 11.84
CA VAL A 186 10.16 16.32 11.57
C VAL A 186 10.30 16.84 10.14
N GLN A 187 9.51 16.36 9.16
CA GLN A 187 9.55 16.86 7.78
C GLN A 187 9.32 18.37 7.70
N THR A 188 8.30 18.85 8.43
CA THR A 188 7.98 20.28 8.49
C THR A 188 9.08 21.06 9.22
N LYS A 189 9.71 20.45 10.23
CA LYS A 189 10.82 21.06 10.96
C LYS A 189 12.08 21.18 10.09
N PHE A 190 12.44 20.13 9.35
CA PHE A 190 13.52 20.15 8.38
C PHE A 190 13.35 21.30 7.38
N ALA A 191 12.16 21.40 6.79
CA ALA A 191 11.84 22.47 5.85
C ALA A 191 12.06 23.86 6.46
N LYS A 192 11.52 24.11 7.67
CA LYS A 192 11.69 25.38 8.37
C LYS A 192 13.15 25.68 8.69
N ASP A 193 13.90 24.68 9.15
CA ASP A 193 15.30 24.82 9.51
C ASP A 193 16.17 25.16 8.29
N VAL A 194 15.77 24.75 7.08
CA VAL A 194 16.43 25.14 5.82
C VAL A 194 15.76 26.33 5.11
N GLY A 195 14.86 27.04 5.80
CA GLY A 195 14.24 28.28 5.30
C GLY A 195 13.15 28.07 4.24
N GLN A 196 12.47 26.94 4.25
CA GLN A 196 11.48 26.53 3.24
C GLN A 196 10.12 26.20 3.87
N PRO A 197 9.01 26.35 3.12
CA PRO A 197 7.66 26.22 3.68
C PRO A 197 7.26 24.79 4.00
N ASP A 198 7.70 23.82 3.18
CA ASP A 198 7.42 22.40 3.34
C ASP A 198 8.60 21.54 2.84
N CYS A 199 8.59 20.26 3.20
CA CYS A 199 9.70 19.35 2.89
C CYS A 199 9.92 19.19 1.38
N ARG A 200 8.85 19.18 0.58
CA ARG A 200 8.97 19.04 -0.87
C ARG A 200 9.69 20.24 -1.48
N VAL A 201 9.29 21.45 -1.09
CA VAL A 201 9.94 22.68 -1.54
C VAL A 201 11.38 22.73 -1.05
N ALA A 202 11.64 22.25 0.18
CA ALA A 202 12.99 22.11 0.72
C ALA A 202 13.89 21.22 -0.14
N VAL A 203 13.47 20.00 -0.43
CA VAL A 203 14.24 19.05 -1.24
C VAL A 203 14.49 19.61 -2.65
N GLN A 204 13.48 20.22 -3.28
CA GLN A 204 13.62 20.83 -4.60
C GLN A 204 14.59 22.02 -4.60
N ALA A 205 14.56 22.85 -3.56
CA ALA A 205 15.46 23.99 -3.42
C ALA A 205 16.91 23.56 -3.15
N LEU A 206 17.11 22.54 -2.33
CA LEU A 206 18.43 21.98 -2.04
C LEU A 206 19.01 21.25 -3.26
N HIS A 207 18.20 20.47 -3.98
CA HIS A 207 18.63 19.80 -5.21
C HIS A 207 19.20 20.79 -6.25
N LYS A 208 18.59 21.98 -6.38
CA LYS A 208 19.10 23.04 -7.28
C LYS A 208 20.46 23.60 -6.88
N GLN A 209 20.90 23.40 -5.64
CA GLN A 209 22.20 23.84 -5.14
C GLN A 209 23.27 22.74 -5.27
N VAL A 210 22.88 21.54 -5.70
CA VAL A 210 23.80 20.42 -5.92
C VAL A 210 24.58 20.66 -7.21
N THR A 211 25.90 20.76 -7.09
CA THR A 211 26.84 20.98 -8.20
C THR A 211 27.50 19.69 -8.67
N ASN A 212 27.64 18.70 -7.79
CA ASN A 212 28.06 17.34 -8.15
C ASN A 212 27.18 16.33 -7.41
N MET A 213 26.33 15.64 -8.17
CA MET A 213 25.36 14.68 -7.65
C MET A 213 26.02 13.50 -6.92
N ASN A 214 27.12 12.97 -7.47
CA ASN A 214 27.77 11.79 -6.91
C ASN A 214 28.50 12.13 -5.61
N ASP A 215 29.26 13.23 -5.59
CA ASP A 215 29.99 13.66 -4.39
C ASP A 215 29.02 14.05 -3.26
N TYR A 216 27.90 14.69 -3.62
CA TYR A 216 26.90 15.09 -2.65
C TYR A 216 26.16 13.88 -2.05
N ALA A 217 25.81 12.90 -2.87
CA ALA A 217 25.15 11.67 -2.41
C ALA A 217 26.01 10.82 -1.45
N GLU A 218 27.32 10.94 -1.55
CA GLU A 218 28.30 10.18 -0.75
C GLU A 218 28.97 11.02 0.35
N SER A 219 28.39 12.18 0.70
CA SER A 219 28.95 13.11 1.69
C SER A 219 29.02 12.55 3.13
N LEU A 220 28.24 11.51 3.45
CA LEU A 220 28.31 10.80 4.72
C LEU A 220 28.84 9.37 4.52
N PRO A 221 29.64 8.84 5.45
CA PRO A 221 30.24 7.52 5.29
C PRO A 221 29.21 6.40 5.49
N SER A 222 29.12 5.51 4.50
CA SER A 222 28.32 4.27 4.58
C SER A 222 29.03 3.13 5.33
N TYR A 223 30.36 3.23 5.48
CA TYR A 223 31.22 2.17 6.02
C TYR A 223 31.36 2.16 7.54
N VAL A 224 30.82 3.17 8.25
CA VAL A 224 30.87 3.21 9.71
C VAL A 224 30.00 2.07 10.25
N SER A 225 30.65 0.97 10.55
CA SER A 225 30.07 -0.33 10.92
C SER A 225 30.44 -0.65 12.36
N GLY A 226 30.15 0.29 13.26
CA GLY A 226 30.16 0.07 14.70
C GLY A 226 28.73 0.06 15.22
N PRO A 227 28.37 -0.77 16.20
CA PRO A 227 27.10 -0.59 16.88
C PRO A 227 27.08 0.83 17.47
N PRO A 228 26.08 1.65 17.13
CA PRO A 228 25.98 2.97 17.73
C PRO A 228 25.87 2.81 19.24
N PRO A 229 26.45 3.74 20.02
CA PRO A 229 26.59 3.60 21.46
C PRO A 229 25.25 3.60 22.21
N ALA A 230 24.17 4.06 21.55
CA ALA A 230 22.83 4.17 22.09
C ALA A 230 21.78 3.99 20.98
N ASP A 231 20.51 3.82 21.38
CA ASP A 231 19.36 3.77 20.47
C ASP A 231 18.98 5.14 19.90
N VAL A 232 19.62 6.22 20.36
CA VAL A 232 19.50 7.57 19.82
C VAL A 232 20.91 8.10 19.59
N THR A 233 21.18 8.66 18.41
CA THR A 233 22.44 9.34 18.14
C THR A 233 22.22 10.61 17.32
N THR A 234 23.16 11.54 17.48
CA THR A 234 23.20 12.79 16.71
C THR A 234 24.30 12.68 15.66
N ILE A 235 24.02 13.17 14.46
CA ILE A 235 24.94 13.20 13.33
C ILE A 235 24.96 14.64 12.82
N ASP A 236 26.09 15.31 12.98
CA ASP A 236 26.32 16.63 12.40
C ASP A 236 26.88 16.47 10.99
N SER A 237 26.25 17.12 10.02
CA SER A 237 26.75 17.16 8.63
C SER A 237 28.19 17.67 8.55
N CYS A 238 28.58 18.58 9.43
CA CYS A 238 29.89 19.20 9.42
C CYS A 238 30.99 18.45 10.16
N ASP A 239 30.67 17.31 10.76
CA ASP A 239 31.70 16.33 11.15
C ASP A 239 32.25 15.57 9.92
N TYR A 240 31.65 15.78 8.74
CA TYR A 240 32.01 15.11 7.48
C TYR A 240 32.34 16.11 6.38
N ALA A 241 33.07 15.63 5.38
CA ALA A 241 33.40 16.39 4.19
C ALA A 241 32.19 16.42 3.24
N VAL A 242 31.26 17.35 3.48
CA VAL A 242 30.16 17.60 2.54
C VAL A 242 30.68 18.34 1.31
N VAL A 243 30.54 17.72 0.15
CA VAL A 243 31.05 18.25 -1.13
C VAL A 243 29.94 18.19 -2.18
N GLY A 244 29.94 19.12 -3.14
CA GLY A 244 28.97 19.11 -4.24
C GLY A 244 27.60 19.69 -3.90
N GLY A 245 27.43 20.32 -2.73
CA GLY A 245 26.18 20.96 -2.31
C GLY A 245 26.26 21.50 -0.87
N PRO A 246 25.14 22.03 -0.31
CA PRO A 246 25.10 22.56 1.04
C PRO A 246 25.06 21.45 2.11
N ALA A 247 25.70 21.67 3.24
CA ALA A 247 25.47 20.85 4.43
C ALA A 247 24.04 21.04 4.96
N LEU A 248 23.44 19.95 5.44
CA LEU A 248 22.03 19.95 5.80
C LEU A 248 21.79 20.29 7.27
N GLY A 249 22.82 20.29 8.10
CA GLY A 249 22.74 20.61 9.53
C GLY A 249 22.89 19.37 10.41
N VAL A 250 22.14 19.33 11.50
CA VAL A 250 22.30 18.31 12.54
C VAL A 250 21.08 17.41 12.58
N PHE A 251 21.30 16.10 12.46
CA PHE A 251 20.26 15.09 12.48
C PHE A 251 20.26 14.34 13.81
N GLN A 252 19.09 14.18 14.40
CA GLN A 252 18.88 13.18 15.44
C GLN A 252 18.23 11.97 14.80
N VAL A 253 18.85 10.80 14.96
CA VAL A 253 18.33 9.53 14.49
C VAL A 253 18.05 8.61 15.67
N THR A 254 16.93 7.90 15.60
CA THR A 254 16.49 6.95 16.62
C THR A 254 16.30 5.58 16.00
N LYS A 255 16.73 4.55 16.72
CA LYS A 255 16.52 3.16 16.37
C LYS A 255 15.04 2.81 16.58
N VAL A 256 14.42 2.27 15.54
CA VAL A 256 13.04 1.80 15.53
C VAL A 256 12.99 0.28 15.40
N ASP A 257 11.79 -0.28 15.28
CA ASP A 257 11.57 -1.72 15.13
C ASP A 257 12.47 -2.35 14.05
N LYS A 258 12.83 -3.62 14.27
CA LYS A 258 13.71 -4.40 13.39
C LYS A 258 15.13 -3.80 13.23
N GLY A 259 15.55 -2.94 14.16
CA GLY A 259 16.90 -2.39 14.22
C GLY A 259 17.18 -1.32 13.14
N GLN A 260 16.13 -0.78 12.56
CA GLN A 260 16.18 0.27 11.57
C GLN A 260 16.36 1.65 12.20
N TRP A 261 16.75 2.66 11.41
CA TRP A 261 16.99 4.02 11.90
C TRP A 261 16.10 5.04 11.19
N LEU A 262 15.37 5.81 11.98
CA LEU A 262 14.49 6.89 11.53
C LEU A 262 15.05 8.24 11.97
N ILE A 263 14.95 9.26 11.11
CA ILE A 263 15.29 10.63 11.50
C ILE A 263 14.15 11.22 12.33
N THR A 264 14.44 11.47 13.60
CA THR A 264 13.48 11.90 14.63
C THR A 264 13.68 13.34 15.09
N GLY A 265 14.72 14.00 14.61
CA GLY A 265 14.96 15.41 14.86
C GLY A 265 15.90 15.99 13.83
N HIS A 266 15.81 17.31 13.68
CA HIS A 266 16.66 18.09 12.79
C HIS A 266 16.96 19.44 13.45
N SER A 267 18.12 20.04 13.17
CA SER A 267 18.44 21.41 13.56
C SER A 267 19.30 22.06 12.48
N PRO A 268 19.15 23.37 12.27
CA PRO A 268 19.95 24.07 11.27
C PRO A 268 21.43 24.02 11.64
N GLY A 269 22.27 23.99 10.62
CA GLY A 269 23.73 24.13 10.73
C GLY A 269 24.25 25.06 9.63
N PRO A 270 25.57 25.32 9.58
CA PRO A 270 26.13 26.13 8.52
C PRO A 270 26.02 25.41 7.17
N GLU A 271 25.58 26.11 6.12
CA GLU A 271 25.50 25.53 4.76
C GLU A 271 26.87 25.11 4.21
N LYS A 272 27.94 25.75 4.68
CA LYS A 272 29.33 25.41 4.36
C LYS A 272 30.04 25.00 5.63
N CYS A 273 30.47 23.75 5.67
CA CYS A 273 31.30 23.26 6.76
C CYS A 273 32.70 23.87 6.64
N SER A 274 33.19 24.42 7.75
CA SER A 274 34.60 24.84 7.82
C SER A 274 35.45 23.57 7.90
N PRO A 275 36.61 23.49 7.22
CA PRO A 275 37.53 22.37 7.40
C PRO A 275 37.88 22.31 8.89
N SER A 276 37.49 21.22 9.56
CA SER A 276 37.51 21.11 11.02
C SER A 276 38.88 21.50 11.58
N GLN A 277 38.90 22.47 12.50
CA GLN A 277 40.00 22.50 13.48
C GLN A 277 39.85 21.25 14.35
N PRO A 278 40.93 20.50 14.62
CA PRO A 278 40.86 19.32 15.47
C PRO A 278 40.37 19.73 16.87
N SER A 279 39.32 19.07 17.35
CA SER A 279 38.78 19.26 18.70
C SER A 279 39.88 18.99 19.72
N THR A 280 40.29 20.02 20.47
CA THR A 280 41.15 19.87 21.65
C THR A 280 40.36 19.15 22.74
N THR A 281 40.60 17.85 22.90
CA THR A 281 40.19 17.09 24.09
C THR A 281 40.86 17.71 25.32
N PRO A 282 40.11 18.15 26.36
CA PRO A 282 40.73 18.53 27.62
C PRO A 282 41.08 17.25 28.37
N THR A 283 42.38 16.97 28.50
CA THR A 283 42.89 15.99 29.47
C THR A 283 42.69 16.55 30.86
N SER A 284 41.96 15.80 31.70
CA SER A 284 41.99 15.95 33.16
C SER A 284 42.79 14.82 33.78
#